data_AF-A0A1F4EYM6-F1
#
_entry.id   AF-A0A1F4EYM6-F1
#
_cell.length_a   1.000
_cell.length_b   1.000
_cell.length_c   1.000
_cell.angle_alpha   90.00
_cell.angle_beta   90.00
_cell.angle_gamma   90.00
#
_symmetry.space_group_name_H-M   'P 1'
#
loop_
_entity.id
_entity.type
_entity.pdbx_description
1 polymer ?
#
loop_
_entity_poly.entity_id
_entity_poly.type
_entity_poly.pdbx_seq_one_letter_code
_entity_poly.pdbx_strand_id
1 'polypeptide(L)' 'MKPSIDREDLVRRFNEDEVAWRNYAHKRELRHLLRPDSPLPEEVLDYLDWLEAERECRKIPCIGRFMP' A
#
# COMPACT_ATOMS: atom_id res chain seq x y z
N MET A 1 -12.67 26.78 -14.77
CA MET A 1 -11.76 25.77 -15.37
C MET A 1 -12.11 24.42 -14.79
N LYS A 2 -12.60 23.47 -15.60
CA LYS A 2 -12.68 22.06 -15.15
C LYS A 2 -11.23 21.56 -15.08
N PRO A 3 -10.79 20.90 -14.00
CA PRO A 3 -9.50 20.24 -14.05
C PRO A 3 -9.62 19.20 -15.16
N SER A 4 -8.89 19.38 -16.25
CA SER A 4 -8.64 18.29 -17.19
C SER A 4 -7.93 17.25 -16.36
N ILE A 5 -8.68 16.26 -15.87
CA ILE A 5 -8.10 15.18 -15.10
C ILE A 5 -7.07 14.55 -16.04
N ASP A 6 -5.80 14.73 -15.70
CA ASP A 6 -4.72 14.24 -16.51
C ASP A 6 -4.80 12.71 -16.51
N ARG A 7 -5.02 12.15 -17.70
CA ARG A 7 -5.20 10.70 -17.87
C ARG A 7 -3.94 9.96 -17.44
N GLU A 8 -2.77 10.57 -17.58
CA GLU A 8 -1.50 9.98 -17.21
C GLU A 8 -1.38 9.88 -15.69
N ASP A 9 -1.77 10.93 -14.98
CA ASP A 9 -1.84 10.92 -13.51
C ASP A 9 -2.87 9.92 -12.98
N LEU A 10 -4.02 9.76 -13.64
CA LEU A 10 -4.99 8.73 -13.27
C LEU A 10 -4.44 7.32 -13.46
N VAL A 11 -3.82 7.05 -14.60
CA VAL A 11 -3.21 5.74 -14.89
C VAL A 11 -2.08 5.45 -13.91
N ARG A 12 -1.25 6.46 -13.60
CA ARG A 12 -0.19 6.34 -12.60
C ARG A 12 -0.77 5.98 -11.23
N ARG A 13 -1.77 6.72 -10.75
CA ARG A 13 -2.43 6.44 -9.46
C ARG A 13 -3.07 5.06 -9.41
N PHE A 14 -3.77 4.68 -10.48
CA PHE A 14 -4.36 3.35 -10.60
C PHE A 14 -3.30 2.25 -10.49
N ASN A 15 -2.19 2.40 -11.21
CA ASN A 15 -1.09 1.43 -11.14
C ASN A 15 -0.45 1.39 -9.75
N GLU A 16 -0.25 2.54 -9.11
CA GLU A 16 0.27 2.63 -7.73
C GLU A 16 -0.65 1.91 -6.73
N ASP A 17 -1.96 2.11 -6.84
CA ASP A 17 -2.97 1.46 -5.99
C ASP A 17 -3.05 -0.05 -6.27
N GLU A 18 -3.00 -0.49 -7.53
CA GLU A 18 -2.94 -1.91 -7.90
C GLU A 18 -1.70 -2.61 -7.32
N VAL A 19 -0.55 -1.95 -7.34
CA VAL A 19 0.69 -2.50 -6.77
C VAL A 19 0.58 -2.62 -5.24
N ALA A 20 0.01 -1.62 -4.56
CA ALA A 20 -0.28 -1.71 -3.13
C ALA A 20 -1.23 -2.88 -2.79
N TRP A 21 -2.30 -3.04 -3.56
CA TRP A 21 -3.24 -4.14 -3.40
C TRP A 21 -2.60 -5.53 -3.57
N ARG A 22 -1.76 -5.70 -4.58
CA ARG A 22 -1.05 -6.98 -4.81
C ARG A 22 -0.08 -7.29 -3.68
N ASN A 23 0.67 -6.29 -3.20
CA ASN A 23 1.59 -6.47 -2.08
C ASN A 23 0.84 -6.83 -0.78
N TYR A 24 -0.28 -6.17 -0.51
CA TYR A 24 -1.15 -6.51 0.62
C TYR A 24 -1.63 -7.96 0.54
N ALA A 25 -2.19 -8.38 -0.60
CA ALA A 25 -2.70 -9.74 -0.79
C ALA A 25 -1.60 -10.78 -0.58
N HIS A 26 -0.39 -10.52 -1.09
CA HIS A 26 0.75 -11.40 -0.91
C HIS A 26 1.19 -11.50 0.56
N LYS A 27 1.27 -10.38 1.28
CA LYS A 27 1.64 -10.37 2.71
C LYS A 27 0.63 -11.14 3.56
N ARG A 28 -0.66 -10.91 3.32
CA ARG A 28 -1.75 -11.63 3.98
C ARG A 28 -1.68 -13.13 3.74
N GLU A 29 -1.45 -13.55 2.50
CA GLU A 29 -1.28 -14.97 2.16
C GLU A 29 -0.06 -15.58 2.88
N LEU A 30 1.09 -14.89 2.86
CA LEU A 30 2.29 -15.34 3.59
C LEU A 30 2.04 -15.46 5.10
N ARG A 31 1.29 -14.53 5.69
CA ARG A 31 0.93 -14.61 7.11
C ARG A 31 0.07 -15.83 7.41
N HIS A 32 -0.95 -16.11 6.59
CA HIS A 32 -1.76 -17.31 6.75
C HIS A 32 -0.95 -18.61 6.60
N LEU A 33 0.06 -18.62 5.72
CA LEU A 33 0.93 -19.77 5.52
C LEU A 33 1.95 -19.97 6.66
N LEU A 34 2.47 -18.88 7.23
CA LEU A 34 3.62 -18.92 8.15
C LEU A 34 3.26 -18.72 9.62
N ARG A 35 2.14 -18.08 9.93
CA ARG A 35 1.74 -17.69 11.30
C ARG A 35 0.21 -17.70 11.48
N PRO A 36 -0.42 -18.89 11.54
CA PRO A 36 -1.85 -18.99 11.83
C PRO A 36 -2.21 -18.54 13.26
N ASP A 37 -1.31 -18.71 14.23
CA ASP A 37 -1.64 -18.58 15.67
C ASP A 37 -1.33 -17.20 16.28
N SER A 38 -1.56 -16.13 15.52
CA SER A 38 -1.38 -14.78 16.07
C SER A 38 -2.40 -14.51 17.19
N PRO A 39 -1.99 -13.92 18.33
CA PRO A 39 -2.92 -13.54 19.40
C PRO A 39 -3.74 -12.28 19.06
N LEU A 40 -3.42 -11.60 17.95
CA LEU A 40 -4.13 -10.41 17.50
C LEU A 40 -5.35 -10.80 16.65
N PRO A 41 -6.45 -10.03 16.70
CA PRO A 41 -7.58 -10.21 15.80
C PRO A 41 -7.15 -10.12 14.33
N GLU A 42 -7.83 -10.88 13.46
CA GLU A 42 -7.54 -10.92 12.03
C GLU A 42 -7.64 -9.53 11.39
N GLU A 43 -8.60 -8.70 11.82
CA GLU A 43 -8.81 -7.36 11.29
C GLU A 43 -7.63 -6.43 11.60
N VAL A 44 -6.99 -6.61 12.77
CA VAL A 44 -5.78 -5.86 13.15
C VAL A 44 -4.61 -6.29 12.30
N LEU A 45 -4.47 -7.59 12.04
CA LEU A 45 -3.40 -8.13 11.20
C LEU A 45 -3.57 -7.69 9.74
N ASP A 46 -4.79 -7.76 9.20
CA ASP A 46 -5.12 -7.27 7.87
C ASP A 46 -4.80 -5.78 7.73
N TYR A 47 -5.11 -4.98 8.76
CA TYR A 47 -4.77 -3.56 8.77
C TYR A 47 -3.24 -3.32 8.77
N LEU A 48 -2.48 -4.12 9.53
CA LEU A 48 -1.02 -4.02 9.55
C LEU A 48 -0.40 -4.42 8.21
N ASP A 49 -0.88 -5.50 7.58
CA ASP A 49 -0.45 -5.95 6.26
C ASP A 49 -0.72 -4.86 5.21
N TRP A 50 -1.88 -4.20 5.30
CA TRP A 50 -2.24 -3.09 4.43
C TRP A 50 -1.32 -1.87 4.61
N LEU A 51 -1.07 -1.44 5.85
CA LEU A 51 -0.17 -0.32 6.14
C LEU A 51 1.25 -0.57 5.64
N GLU A 52 1.74 -1.81 5.79
CA GLU A 52 3.07 -2.17 5.30
C GLU A 52 3.12 -2.12 3.76
N ALA A 53 2.11 -2.67 3.09
CA ALA A 53 2.00 -2.62 1.63
C ALA A 53 1.92 -1.17 1.11
N GLU A 54 1.12 -0.31 1.74
CA GLU A 54 1.04 1.10 1.39
C GLU A 54 2.39 1.80 1.55
N ARG A 55 3.12 1.53 2.64
CA ARG A 55 4.43 2.14 2.91
C ARG A 55 5.48 1.75 1.87
N GLU A 56 5.45 0.52 1.38
CA GLU A 56 6.38 0.03 0.35
C GLU A 56 6.08 0.63 -1.03
N CYS A 57 4.80 0.77 -1.38
CA CYS A 57 4.38 1.21 -2.71
C CYS A 57 4.32 2.73 -2.83
N ARG A 58 3.91 3.42 -1.78
CA ARG A 58 3.86 4.88 -1.74
C ARG A 58 5.19 5.36 -1.22
N LYS A 59 6.12 5.69 -2.13
CA LYS A 59 7.25 6.56 -1.78
C LYS A 59 6.67 7.90 -1.34
N ILE A 60 6.36 8.05 -0.06
CA ILE A 60 6.05 9.34 0.52
C ILE A 60 7.40 10.08 0.54
N PRO A 61 7.64 11.10 -0.31
CA PRO A 61 8.75 11.99 -0.05
C PRO A 61 8.48 12.61 1.32
N CYS A 62 9.37 12.37 2.29
CA CYS A 62 9.24 12.98 3.60
C CYS A 62 9.05 14.49 3.38
N ILE A 63 7.95 15.06 3.89
CA ILE A 63 7.77 16.51 3.89
C ILE A 63 8.95 17.07 4.70
N GLY A 64 9.83 17.83 4.04
CA GLY A 64 11.04 18.39 4.65
C GLY A 64 12.37 17.71 4.26
N ARG A 65 12.39 16.71 3.37
CA ARG A 65 13.66 16.24 2.79
C ARG A 65 14.16 17.25 1.75
N PHE A 66 15.01 18.17 2.19
CA PHE A 66 15.89 18.93 1.30
C PHE A 66 16.86 17.92 0.66
N MET A 67 16.71 17.67 -0.65
CA MET A 67 17.77 17.04 -1.42
C MET A 67 18.77 18.14 -1.79
N PRO A 68 20.08 17.98 -1.54
CA PRO A 68 21.11 18.89 -2.05
C PRO A 68 21.19 18.87 -3.57
#